data_AF-A0A9P5ZGV7-F1
#
_entry.id   AF-A0A9P5ZGV7-F1
#
_cell.length_a   1.000
_cell.length_b   1.000
_cell.length_c   1.000
_cell.angle_alpha   90.00
_cell.angle_beta   90.00
_cell.angle_gamma   90.00
#
_symmetry.space_group_name_H-M   'P 1'
#
loop_
_entity.id
_entity.type
_entity.pdbx_description
1 polymer ?
#
loop_
_entity_poly.entity_id
_entity_poly.type
_entity_poly.pdbx_seq_one_letter_code
_entity_poly.pdbx_strand_id
1 'polypeptide(L)'
;MNPTSPETPLSNLRQLANTILANIDRFKNFAEKQGVSYPTIDTLYDRESQPERFTIQPDVLNASSQLVATLKLPGLVVLDRANAFHISCAMRIMVEAGVVEILREAGPDGLHVTDIASKVGVEPIILGTRRVPLQEAQGLATHYVFRELNVFVNNWVSSLMDSGKADADIFGSLKDVKQRKGGAKSHGVTNIQGDKYTGTNGISALVEQRTDEVFKPSACPLDIALQFDGSMWEFSEKNPGYLQRVQMAMGAWTNLHPHQADLKGKDFSPGSVVVDVGGGNGSEGFEIAKRAPKVKVIDQDREQTSQNVTMPTRTRTERGWLESGRNQPSHLEKRVRVFFLRLITHDWPTKEGVQILRTLREAASPTRLVIVDQIVPYACSSPGALGEIEGATLIEAPSPILANLGEATSGAYN
;
A
#
# COMPACT_ATOMS: atom_id res chain seq x y z
N MET A 1 -25.54 33.95 -0.10
CA MET A 1 -24.62 34.57 0.89
C MET A 1 -23.51 35.26 0.11
N ASN A 2 -23.22 36.53 0.40
CA ASN A 2 -22.21 37.32 -0.31
C ASN A 2 -20.82 36.70 -0.17
N PRO A 3 -20.11 36.38 -1.28
CA PRO A 3 -18.84 35.67 -1.22
C PRO A 3 -17.63 36.62 -1.19
N THR A 4 -17.61 37.68 -0.39
CA THR A 4 -16.45 38.63 -0.39
C THR A 4 -16.37 39.49 0.88
N SER A 5 -16.36 38.89 2.07
CA SER A 5 -15.71 39.54 3.22
C SER A 5 -14.28 38.99 3.33
N PRO A 6 -13.23 39.84 3.39
CA PRO A 6 -11.86 39.38 3.64
C PRO A 6 -11.69 38.69 5.01
N GLU A 7 -12.69 38.77 5.89
CA GLU A 7 -12.72 38.03 7.15
C GLU A 7 -12.94 36.52 6.95
N THR A 8 -13.64 36.10 5.89
CA THR A 8 -13.96 34.67 5.69
C THR A 8 -12.72 33.82 5.37
N PRO A 9 -11.81 34.21 4.45
CA PRO A 9 -10.58 33.45 4.22
C PRO A 9 -9.67 33.38 5.45
N LEU A 10 -9.52 34.48 6.19
CA LEU A 10 -8.72 34.49 7.41
C LEU A 10 -9.36 33.63 8.52
N SER A 11 -10.69 33.66 8.63
CA SER A 11 -11.45 32.79 9.54
C SER A 11 -11.22 31.32 9.21
N ASN A 12 -11.25 30.93 7.94
CA ASN A 12 -10.98 29.55 7.51
C ASN A 12 -9.56 29.11 7.88
N LEU A 13 -8.54 29.95 7.66
CA LEU A 13 -7.16 29.65 8.06
C LEU A 13 -7.03 29.45 9.58
N ARG A 14 -7.70 30.30 10.38
CA ARG A 14 -7.75 30.15 11.84
C ARG A 14 -8.46 28.87 12.26
N GLN A 15 -9.56 28.51 11.61
CA GLN A 15 -10.28 27.26 11.87
C GLN A 15 -9.41 26.03 11.57
N LEU A 16 -8.69 26.02 10.44
CA LEU A 16 -7.74 24.94 10.11
C LEU A 16 -6.64 24.84 11.18
N ALA A 17 -6.02 25.95 11.57
CA ALA A 17 -4.99 25.97 12.61
C ALA A 17 -5.52 25.48 13.97
N ASN A 18 -6.71 25.90 14.36
CA ASN A 18 -7.36 25.44 15.59
C ASN A 18 -7.66 23.94 15.55
N THR A 19 -8.07 23.39 14.40
CA THR A 19 -8.26 21.94 14.25
C THR A 19 -6.93 21.19 14.40
N ILE A 20 -5.84 21.70 13.81
CA ILE A 20 -4.51 21.10 13.98
C ILE A 20 -4.12 21.07 15.47
N LEU A 21 -4.28 22.19 16.19
CA LEU A 21 -3.98 22.26 17.62
C LEU A 21 -4.87 21.31 18.44
N ALA A 22 -6.18 21.27 18.15
CA ALA A 22 -7.11 20.36 18.82
C ALA A 22 -6.74 18.89 18.58
N ASN A 23 -6.27 18.54 17.38
CA ASN A 23 -5.79 17.20 17.06
C ASN A 23 -4.52 16.85 17.85
N ILE A 24 -3.59 17.79 18.01
CA ILE A 24 -2.39 17.62 18.86
C ILE A 24 -2.80 17.38 20.33
N ASP A 25 -3.78 18.13 20.85
CA ASP A 25 -4.28 17.94 22.21
C ASP A 25 -4.99 16.60 22.41
N ARG A 26 -5.80 16.16 21.44
CA ARG A 26 -6.41 14.81 21.45
C ARG A 26 -5.34 13.73 21.47
N PHE A 27 -4.35 13.88 20.60
CA PHE A 27 -3.21 12.98 20.51
C PHE A 27 -2.44 12.91 21.84
N LYS A 28 -2.13 14.05 22.46
CA LYS A 28 -1.50 14.14 23.78
C LYS A 28 -2.31 13.41 24.85
N ASN A 29 -3.60 13.71 24.97
CA ASN A 29 -4.48 13.09 25.96
C ASN A 29 -4.57 11.56 25.78
N PHE A 30 -4.59 11.08 24.54
CA PHE A 30 -4.62 9.65 24.26
C PHE A 30 -3.28 8.97 24.59
N ALA A 31 -2.14 9.60 24.27
CA ALA A 31 -0.81 9.11 24.60
C ALA A 31 -0.61 9.00 26.13
N GLU A 32 -1.03 10.04 26.88
CA GLU A 32 -0.99 10.03 28.35
C GLU A 32 -1.85 8.91 28.96
N LYS A 33 -3.05 8.65 28.40
CA LYS A 33 -3.92 7.56 28.86
C LYS A 33 -3.33 6.16 28.64
N GLN A 34 -2.59 5.97 27.55
CA GLN A 34 -2.01 4.67 27.19
C GLN A 34 -0.57 4.51 27.74
N GLY A 35 0.03 5.57 28.29
CA GLY A 35 1.38 5.54 28.83
C GLY A 35 2.47 5.35 27.76
N VAL A 36 2.25 5.88 26.56
CA VAL A 36 3.19 5.72 25.44
C VAL A 36 3.92 7.02 25.10
N SER A 37 5.09 6.91 24.48
CA SER A 37 5.84 8.05 23.95
C SER A 37 5.19 8.65 22.71
N TYR A 38 5.51 9.92 22.44
CA TYR A 38 5.10 10.59 21.22
C TYR A 38 5.85 10.05 20.00
N PRO A 39 5.19 9.87 18.86
CA PRO A 39 5.84 9.51 17.62
C PRO A 39 6.74 10.66 17.17
N THR A 40 7.91 10.32 16.63
CA THR A 40 8.79 11.25 15.94
C THR A 40 9.26 10.61 14.66
N ILE A 41 9.45 11.43 13.63
CA ILE A 41 9.96 10.92 12.36
C ILE A 41 11.45 10.55 12.42
N ASP A 42 12.17 11.08 13.40
CA ASP A 42 13.62 10.92 13.52
C ASP A 42 14.06 9.55 14.07
N THR A 43 13.13 8.70 14.50
CA THR A 43 13.39 7.34 14.98
C THR A 43 13.15 6.30 13.89
N LEU A 44 13.66 5.08 14.06
CA LEU A 44 13.33 3.98 13.14
C LEU A 44 11.93 3.42 13.42
N TYR A 45 11.33 2.81 12.39
CA TYR A 45 10.09 2.04 12.50
C TYR A 45 10.30 0.85 13.43
N ASP A 46 9.38 0.68 14.38
CA ASP A 46 9.36 -0.45 15.30
C ASP A 46 7.94 -1.00 15.37
N ARG A 47 7.75 -2.15 14.73
CA ARG A 47 6.48 -2.86 14.62
C ARG A 47 5.83 -3.17 15.98
N GLU A 48 6.65 -3.34 17.03
CA GLU A 48 6.17 -3.63 18.37
C GLU A 48 5.86 -2.35 19.16
N SER A 49 6.25 -1.18 18.63
CA SER A 49 6.02 0.10 19.27
C SER A 49 4.54 0.50 19.20
N GLN A 50 4.01 0.90 20.36
CA GLN A 50 2.64 1.38 20.47
C GLN A 50 2.33 2.71 19.73
N PRO A 51 3.28 3.64 19.48
CA PRO A 51 3.05 4.88 18.74
C PRO A 51 2.46 4.73 17.33
N GLU A 52 2.54 3.54 16.71
CA GLU A 52 1.91 3.27 15.42
C GLU A 52 0.38 3.21 15.47
N ARG A 53 -0.21 2.90 16.64
CA ARG A 53 -1.68 2.91 16.82
C ARG A 53 -2.29 4.30 16.67
N PHE A 54 -1.45 5.34 16.65
CA PHE A 54 -1.85 6.76 16.63
C PHE A 54 -1.99 7.29 15.21
N THR A 55 -1.24 6.76 14.24
CA THR A 55 -1.25 7.21 12.84
C THR A 55 -2.45 6.66 12.05
N ILE A 56 -3.22 5.74 12.64
CA ILE A 56 -4.40 5.10 12.04
C ILE A 56 -5.69 5.91 12.31
N GLN A 57 -5.65 6.97 13.14
CA GLN A 57 -6.82 7.80 13.42
C GLN A 57 -7.02 8.87 12.32
N PRO A 58 -8.12 8.82 11.53
CA PRO A 58 -8.33 9.70 10.37
C PRO A 58 -8.36 11.20 10.71
N ASP A 59 -8.72 11.54 11.94
CA ASP A 59 -8.94 12.92 12.37
C ASP A 59 -7.67 13.78 12.36
N VAL A 60 -6.48 13.20 12.50
CA VAL A 60 -5.25 13.94 12.81
C VAL A 60 -4.63 14.65 11.59
N LEU A 61 -4.81 14.13 10.36
CA LEU A 61 -4.02 14.53 9.18
C LEU A 61 -4.68 15.57 8.25
N ASN A 62 -6.00 15.76 8.35
CA ASN A 62 -6.80 16.41 7.30
C ASN A 62 -6.60 17.94 7.14
N ALA A 63 -6.39 18.68 8.23
CA ALA A 63 -6.34 20.14 8.21
C ALA A 63 -4.99 20.69 7.74
N SER A 64 -3.90 19.96 7.94
CA SER A 64 -2.53 20.39 7.62
C SER A 64 -2.31 20.56 6.13
N SER A 65 -2.70 19.58 5.31
CA SER A 65 -2.49 19.63 3.85
C SER A 65 -3.28 20.75 3.19
N GLN A 66 -4.53 20.98 3.64
CA GLN A 66 -5.35 22.08 3.13
C GLN A 66 -4.79 23.45 3.53
N LEU A 67 -4.24 23.58 4.75
CA LEU A 67 -3.59 24.80 5.21
C LEU A 67 -2.35 25.12 4.35
N VAL A 68 -1.49 24.12 4.10
CA VAL A 68 -0.30 24.28 3.24
C VAL A 68 -0.68 24.67 1.82
N ALA A 69 -1.68 24.00 1.23
CA ALA A 69 -2.14 24.31 -0.12
C ALA A 69 -2.72 25.73 -0.24
N THR A 70 -3.35 26.26 0.82
CA THR A 70 -3.93 27.61 0.83
C THR A 70 -2.87 28.70 0.96
N LEU A 71 -1.79 28.44 1.71
CA LEU A 71 -0.73 29.42 1.98
C LEU A 71 0.36 29.44 0.89
N LYS A 72 0.49 28.37 0.11
CA LYS A 72 1.49 28.27 -0.96
C LYS A 72 1.01 28.99 -2.23
N LEU A 73 1.95 29.59 -2.96
CA LEU A 73 1.65 30.21 -4.26
C LEU A 73 1.00 29.17 -5.19
N PRO A 74 -0.19 29.41 -5.75
CA PRO A 74 -0.92 28.38 -6.52
C PRO A 74 -0.10 27.78 -7.69
N GLY A 75 0.69 28.60 -8.38
CA GLY A 75 1.58 28.12 -9.45
C GLY A 75 2.62 27.10 -8.96
N LEU A 76 3.14 27.25 -7.73
CA LEU A 76 4.05 26.28 -7.14
C LEU A 76 3.30 25.03 -6.65
N VAL A 77 2.06 25.16 -6.17
CA VAL A 77 1.23 23.98 -5.84
C VAL A 77 1.01 23.12 -7.09
N VAL A 78 0.65 23.74 -8.22
CA VAL A 78 0.48 23.04 -9.49
C VAL A 78 1.78 22.35 -9.91
N LEU A 79 2.91 23.06 -9.85
CA LEU A 79 4.21 22.51 -10.22
C LEU A 79 4.62 21.34 -9.34
N ASP A 80 4.44 21.44 -8.02
CA ASP A 80 4.72 20.35 -7.06
C ASP A 80 3.93 19.09 -7.42
N ARG A 81 2.61 19.21 -7.69
CA ARG A 81 1.78 18.06 -8.03
C ARG A 81 2.16 17.46 -9.37
N ALA A 82 2.47 18.29 -10.36
CA ALA A 82 2.96 17.83 -11.66
C ALA A 82 4.30 17.09 -11.55
N ASN A 83 5.15 17.50 -10.60
CA ASN A 83 6.47 16.92 -10.35
C ASN A 83 6.48 15.78 -9.31
N ALA A 84 5.33 15.35 -8.79
CA ALA A 84 5.26 14.34 -7.73
C ALA A 84 5.89 12.99 -8.13
N PHE A 85 5.98 12.69 -9.44
CA PHE A 85 6.64 11.50 -9.96
C PHE A 85 8.13 11.43 -9.58
N HIS A 86 8.80 12.56 -9.31
CA HIS A 86 10.19 12.56 -8.86
C HIS A 86 10.36 11.84 -7.51
N ILE A 87 9.40 11.98 -6.60
CA ILE A 87 9.41 11.29 -5.29
C ILE A 87 9.31 9.78 -5.50
N SER A 88 8.36 9.36 -6.33
CA SER A 88 8.16 7.95 -6.71
C SER A 88 9.41 7.34 -7.33
N CYS A 89 10.02 8.02 -8.30
CA CYS A 89 11.27 7.57 -8.93
C CYS A 89 12.43 7.50 -7.93
N ALA A 90 12.52 8.45 -7.00
CA ALA A 90 13.54 8.46 -5.97
C ALA A 90 13.42 7.26 -5.03
N MET A 91 12.22 7.00 -4.49
CA MET A 91 11.95 5.84 -3.62
C MET A 91 12.29 4.52 -4.32
N ARG A 92 11.93 4.40 -5.61
CA ARG A 92 12.29 3.24 -6.43
C ARG A 92 13.79 3.00 -6.45
N ILE A 93 14.58 4.05 -6.69
CA ILE A 93 16.03 3.93 -6.78
C ILE A 93 16.65 3.60 -5.42
N MET A 94 16.14 4.15 -4.32
CA MET A 94 16.61 3.80 -2.97
C MET A 94 16.46 2.30 -2.68
N VAL A 95 15.32 1.72 -3.06
CA VAL A 95 15.04 0.29 -2.89
C VAL A 95 15.83 -0.59 -3.87
N GLU A 96 16.02 -0.14 -5.11
CA GLU A 96 16.78 -0.90 -6.11
C GLU A 96 18.28 -0.89 -5.83
N ALA A 97 18.81 0.22 -5.32
CA ALA A 97 20.21 0.37 -4.98
C ALA A 97 20.57 -0.18 -3.60
N GLY A 98 19.61 -0.68 -2.81
CA GLY A 98 19.86 -1.19 -1.46
C GLY A 98 20.35 -0.12 -0.48
N VAL A 99 20.00 1.16 -0.72
CA VAL A 99 20.44 2.28 0.12
C VAL A 99 19.89 2.16 1.53
N VAL A 100 18.65 1.67 1.67
CA VAL A 100 18.01 1.49 2.98
C VAL A 100 18.79 0.51 3.85
N GLU A 101 19.24 -0.60 3.28
CA GLU A 101 20.05 -1.60 3.99
C GLU A 101 21.46 -1.09 4.28
N ILE A 102 22.10 -0.39 3.34
CA ILE A 102 23.39 0.28 3.56
C ILE A 102 23.30 1.22 4.79
N LEU A 103 22.24 2.03 4.86
CA LEU A 103 22.04 2.97 5.96
C LEU A 103 21.67 2.28 7.27
N ARG A 104 20.94 1.16 7.23
CA ARG A 104 20.67 0.34 8.42
C ARG A 104 21.96 -0.18 9.02
N GLU A 105 22.87 -0.70 8.19
CA GLU A 105 24.16 -1.23 8.65
C GLU A 105 25.12 -0.14 9.13
N ALA A 106 25.01 1.07 8.57
CA ALA A 106 25.72 2.24 9.06
C ALA A 106 25.23 2.70 10.45
N GLY A 107 23.98 2.42 10.78
CA GLY A 107 23.38 2.79 12.06
C GLY A 107 23.15 4.30 12.21
N PRO A 108 23.08 4.83 13.45
CA PRO A 108 22.69 6.22 13.71
C PRO A 108 23.71 7.24 13.22
N ASP A 109 24.96 6.84 12.99
CA ASP A 109 26.03 7.70 12.47
C ASP A 109 25.85 8.00 10.98
N GLY A 110 25.02 7.22 10.28
CA GLY A 110 24.73 7.42 8.87
C GLY A 110 25.92 7.21 7.94
N LEU A 111 25.74 7.56 6.66
CA LEU A 111 26.82 7.56 5.68
C LEU A 111 26.77 8.81 4.80
N HIS A 112 27.95 9.28 4.41
CA HIS A 112 28.06 10.33 3.41
C HIS A 112 27.69 9.75 2.02
N VAL A 113 27.07 10.58 1.17
CA VAL A 113 26.60 10.15 -0.16
C VAL A 113 27.69 9.54 -1.04
N THR A 114 28.96 9.96 -0.88
CA THR A 114 30.10 9.37 -1.60
C THR A 114 30.33 7.91 -1.23
N ASP A 115 30.13 7.56 0.03
CA ASP A 115 30.38 6.22 0.56
C ASP A 115 29.24 5.30 0.18
N ILE A 116 27.99 5.81 0.23
CA ILE A 116 26.81 5.13 -0.30
C ILE A 116 27.01 4.84 -1.79
N ALA A 117 27.39 5.85 -2.57
CA ALA A 117 27.62 5.71 -4.01
C ALA A 117 28.73 4.70 -4.32
N SER A 118 29.80 4.69 -3.53
CA SER A 118 30.89 3.72 -3.64
C SER A 118 30.41 2.28 -3.40
N LYS A 119 29.61 2.06 -2.34
CA LYS A 119 29.01 0.74 -2.05
C LYS A 119 28.07 0.25 -3.17
N VAL A 120 27.24 1.15 -3.70
CA VAL A 120 26.30 0.83 -4.80
C VAL A 120 27.03 0.63 -6.13
N GLY A 121 28.19 1.28 -6.32
CA GLY A 121 28.95 1.27 -7.57
C GLY A 121 28.38 2.22 -8.62
N VAL A 122 27.94 3.41 -8.20
CA VAL A 122 27.45 4.49 -9.07
C VAL A 122 28.21 5.79 -8.79
N GLU A 123 28.17 6.73 -9.74
CA GLU A 123 28.72 8.07 -9.52
C GLU A 123 27.94 8.77 -8.40
N PRO A 124 28.60 9.47 -7.45
CA PRO A 124 27.92 10.18 -6.36
C PRO A 124 26.85 11.15 -6.83
N ILE A 125 26.99 11.72 -8.03
CA ILE A 125 26.03 12.65 -8.62
C ILE A 125 24.69 11.98 -8.99
N ILE A 126 24.67 10.67 -9.25
CA ILE A 126 23.45 9.92 -9.58
C ILE A 126 22.56 9.80 -8.35
N LEU A 127 23.18 9.47 -7.21
CA LEU A 127 22.52 9.53 -5.91
C LEU A 127 22.34 10.99 -5.49
N GLY A 128 23.19 11.89 -5.96
CA GLY A 128 23.30 13.25 -5.50
C GLY A 128 22.29 14.25 -6.06
N THR A 129 22.17 14.44 -7.36
CA THR A 129 21.46 15.62 -7.90
C THR A 129 20.44 15.25 -8.96
N ARG A 130 19.34 16.05 -9.00
CA ARG A 130 18.27 16.14 -10.02
C ARG A 130 17.55 14.88 -10.50
N ARG A 131 18.03 13.67 -10.23
CA ARG A 131 17.42 12.40 -10.69
C ARG A 131 17.09 11.47 -9.53
N VAL A 132 17.87 11.53 -8.46
CA VAL A 132 17.65 10.84 -7.19
C VAL A 132 18.11 11.80 -6.09
N PRO A 133 17.32 12.13 -5.05
CA PRO A 133 17.66 13.20 -4.12
C PRO A 133 18.45 12.62 -2.94
N LEU A 134 19.78 12.57 -3.04
CA LEU A 134 20.73 12.38 -1.93
C LEU A 134 21.94 13.35 -1.96
N GLN A 135 21.96 14.43 -2.75
CA GLN A 135 22.88 15.60 -2.62
C GLN A 135 22.12 16.91 -2.74
N GLU A 136 20.90 16.92 -3.27
CA GLU A 136 19.93 17.96 -2.94
C GLU A 136 19.22 17.52 -1.66
N ALA A 137 19.79 17.94 -0.53
CA ALA A 137 19.30 17.82 0.83
C ALA A 137 17.95 18.48 1.12
N GLN A 138 17.18 18.70 0.07
CA GLN A 138 15.86 19.26 0.13
C GLN A 138 14.90 18.16 -0.32
N GLY A 139 14.81 17.69 -1.56
CA GLY A 139 13.82 16.68 -2.02
C GLY A 139 13.26 15.67 -1.00
N LEU A 140 13.93 14.53 -0.75
CA LEU A 140 13.39 13.46 0.11
C LEU A 140 13.47 13.74 1.62
N ALA A 141 14.43 14.54 2.09
CA ALA A 141 14.43 15.05 3.47
C ALA A 141 13.29 16.07 3.70
N THR A 142 12.94 16.86 2.68
CA THR A 142 11.80 17.80 2.61
C THR A 142 10.47 17.07 2.45
N HIS A 143 10.49 15.88 1.84
CA HIS A 143 9.38 14.93 1.88
C HIS A 143 9.46 13.97 3.07
N TYR A 144 10.41 14.19 3.98
CA TYR A 144 10.52 13.51 5.26
C TYR A 144 10.69 11.98 5.15
N VAL A 145 11.28 11.47 4.06
CA VAL A 145 11.52 10.03 3.83
C VAL A 145 12.87 9.58 4.41
N PHE A 146 13.87 10.45 4.48
CA PHE A 146 15.17 10.20 5.11
C PHE A 146 15.58 11.41 5.97
N ARG A 147 16.54 11.22 6.88
CA ARG A 147 17.15 12.32 7.64
C ARG A 147 18.52 12.65 7.08
N GLU A 148 18.83 13.94 6.99
CA GLU A 148 20.14 14.41 6.53
C GLU A 148 20.80 15.35 7.53
N LEU A 149 22.04 15.00 7.91
CA LEU A 149 22.89 15.75 8.84
C LEU A 149 24.33 15.83 8.28
N ASN A 150 24.49 16.22 7.00
CA ASN A 150 25.70 16.00 6.17
C ASN A 150 26.03 14.51 5.91
N VAL A 151 25.26 13.61 6.49
CA VAL A 151 25.21 12.17 6.27
C VAL A 151 23.74 11.77 6.17
N PHE A 152 23.46 10.71 5.44
CA PHE A 152 22.11 10.15 5.35
C PHE A 152 21.89 9.12 6.44
N VAL A 153 20.72 9.19 7.06
CA VAL A 153 20.27 8.23 8.08
C VAL A 153 18.85 7.80 7.75
N ASN A 154 18.56 6.52 7.95
CA ASN A 154 17.18 6.04 7.93
C ASN A 154 16.37 6.72 9.04
N ASN A 155 15.12 7.02 8.72
CA ASN A 155 14.15 7.59 9.62
C ASN A 155 12.93 6.66 9.70
N TRP A 156 11.83 7.12 10.28
CA TRP A 156 10.66 6.26 10.52
C TRP A 156 10.05 5.74 9.22
N VAL A 157 10.03 6.56 8.17
CA VAL A 157 9.45 6.20 6.87
C VAL A 157 10.39 5.30 6.07
N SER A 158 11.68 5.66 5.97
CA SER A 158 12.64 4.89 5.17
C SER A 158 12.94 3.52 5.76
N SER A 159 13.00 3.40 7.09
CA SER A 159 13.24 2.11 7.75
C SER A 159 12.12 1.09 7.53
N LEU A 160 10.89 1.52 7.18
CA LEU A 160 9.82 0.60 6.81
C LEU A 160 10.10 -0.12 5.47
N MET A 161 10.90 0.49 4.59
CA MET A 161 11.33 -0.11 3.31
C MET A 161 12.47 -1.12 3.47
N ASP A 162 13.04 -1.25 4.68
CA ASP A 162 14.11 -2.20 4.98
C ASP A 162 13.62 -3.63 4.77
N SER A 163 14.36 -4.38 3.96
CA SER A 163 14.06 -5.78 3.70
C SER A 163 14.49 -6.71 4.84
N GLY A 164 15.36 -6.25 5.76
CA GLY A 164 15.99 -7.05 6.80
C GLY A 164 17.11 -7.96 6.28
N LYS A 165 17.43 -7.92 4.99
CA LYS A 165 18.55 -8.66 4.38
C LYS A 165 19.85 -7.88 4.54
N ALA A 166 20.98 -8.57 4.50
CA ALA A 166 22.29 -7.91 4.45
C ALA A 166 22.47 -7.17 3.11
N ASP A 167 23.17 -6.04 3.11
CA ASP A 167 23.44 -5.26 1.89
C ASP A 167 24.12 -6.16 0.82
N ALA A 168 25.04 -7.02 1.24
CA ALA A 168 25.74 -7.98 0.40
C ALA A 168 24.81 -9.00 -0.28
N ASP A 169 23.73 -9.42 0.38
CA ASP A 169 22.74 -10.35 -0.20
C ASP A 169 21.88 -9.65 -1.26
N ILE A 170 21.54 -8.39 -1.01
CA ILE A 170 20.87 -7.54 -2.00
C ILE A 170 21.79 -7.34 -3.19
N PHE A 171 23.03 -6.90 -2.99
CA PHE A 171 23.98 -6.73 -4.09
C PHE A 171 24.34 -8.03 -4.79
N GLY A 172 24.35 -9.17 -4.09
CA GLY A 172 24.45 -10.50 -4.66
C GLY A 172 23.32 -10.76 -5.65
N SER A 173 22.07 -10.54 -5.23
CA SER A 173 20.89 -10.65 -6.10
C SER A 173 20.90 -9.60 -7.23
N LEU A 174 21.57 -8.46 -7.04
CA LEU A 174 21.77 -7.44 -8.07
C LEU A 174 22.93 -7.76 -9.04
N LYS A 175 23.91 -8.59 -8.66
CA LYS A 175 24.93 -9.08 -9.61
C LYS A 175 24.30 -10.00 -10.65
N ASP A 176 23.30 -10.78 -10.26
CA ASP A 176 22.45 -11.52 -11.19
C ASP A 176 21.63 -10.57 -12.10
N VAL A 177 21.32 -9.34 -11.64
CA VAL A 177 20.72 -8.28 -12.48
C VAL A 177 21.66 -7.84 -13.61
N LYS A 178 22.97 -7.70 -13.36
CA LYS A 178 23.96 -7.39 -14.41
C LYS A 178 24.15 -8.53 -15.41
N GLN A 179 23.83 -9.77 -15.03
CA GLN A 179 23.83 -10.93 -15.94
C GLN A 179 22.53 -11.09 -16.74
N ARG A 180 21.54 -10.20 -16.56
CA ARG A 180 20.31 -10.19 -17.35
C ARG A 180 20.63 -9.76 -18.79
N LYS A 181 20.85 -10.74 -19.66
CA LYS A 181 21.02 -10.55 -21.11
C LYS A 181 19.79 -9.96 -21.83
N GLY A 182 18.70 -9.64 -21.13
CA GLY A 182 17.57 -8.89 -21.67
C GLY A 182 17.64 -7.45 -21.19
N GLY A 183 17.84 -6.50 -22.12
CA GLY A 183 17.84 -5.07 -21.81
C GLY A 183 16.56 -4.60 -21.11
N ALA A 184 16.52 -3.33 -20.71
CA ALA A 184 15.28 -2.71 -20.22
C ALA A 184 14.15 -3.01 -21.22
N LYS A 185 13.07 -3.62 -20.74
CA LYS A 185 11.92 -3.88 -21.60
C LYS A 185 11.32 -2.52 -22.00
N SER A 186 10.87 -2.38 -23.24
CA SER A 186 10.27 -1.15 -23.78
C SER A 186 9.12 -0.60 -22.94
N HIS A 187 8.45 -1.49 -22.21
CA HIS A 187 7.34 -1.19 -21.30
C HIS A 187 7.77 -0.83 -19.87
N GLY A 188 9.06 -0.63 -19.58
CA GLY A 188 9.57 -0.11 -18.29
C GLY A 188 9.36 -0.98 -17.04
N VAL A 189 8.63 -2.09 -17.12
CA VAL A 189 8.54 -3.07 -16.01
C VAL A 189 9.90 -3.73 -15.82
N THR A 190 10.44 -3.62 -14.62
CA THR A 190 11.77 -4.10 -14.32
C THR A 190 11.82 -5.63 -14.33
N ASN A 191 12.95 -6.18 -14.81
CA ASN A 191 13.23 -7.63 -14.78
C ASN A 191 13.49 -8.18 -13.36
N ILE A 192 13.20 -7.42 -12.29
CA ILE A 192 13.49 -7.83 -10.91
C ILE A 192 12.59 -9.00 -10.50
N GLN A 193 13.22 -10.16 -10.35
CA GLN A 193 12.60 -11.42 -9.92
C GLN A 193 12.14 -11.31 -8.47
N GLY A 194 10.99 -11.91 -8.14
CA GLY A 194 10.39 -11.83 -6.80
C GLY A 194 11.22 -12.47 -5.69
N ASP A 195 12.25 -13.25 -6.03
CA ASP A 195 13.22 -13.83 -5.08
C ASP A 195 13.88 -12.77 -4.18
N LYS A 196 14.15 -11.56 -4.70
CA LYS A 196 14.66 -10.42 -3.89
C LYS A 196 13.74 -10.11 -2.70
N TYR A 197 12.43 -10.26 -2.87
CA TYR A 197 11.42 -9.93 -1.85
C TYR A 197 11.01 -11.12 -1.01
N THR A 198 11.34 -12.34 -1.43
CA THR A 198 10.97 -13.54 -0.68
C THR A 198 11.63 -13.47 0.71
N GLY A 199 10.82 -13.65 1.75
CA GLY A 199 11.24 -13.58 3.16
C GLY A 199 11.35 -12.18 3.75
N THR A 200 10.97 -11.12 3.04
CA THR A 200 10.96 -9.74 3.57
C THR A 200 9.57 -9.33 4.07
N ASN A 201 9.43 -8.12 4.62
CA ASN A 201 8.14 -7.53 4.98
C ASN A 201 7.27 -7.14 3.75
N GLY A 202 7.80 -7.27 2.53
CA GLY A 202 7.16 -6.96 1.26
C GLY A 202 7.03 -5.46 0.93
N ILE A 203 7.39 -4.53 1.82
CA ILE A 203 7.22 -3.08 1.59
C ILE A 203 8.04 -2.61 0.40
N SER A 204 9.28 -3.07 0.28
CA SER A 204 10.13 -2.75 -0.87
C SER A 204 9.53 -3.28 -2.18
N ALA A 205 8.85 -4.44 -2.15
CA ALA A 205 8.11 -4.97 -3.30
C ALA A 205 6.92 -4.08 -3.68
N LEU A 206 6.21 -3.55 -2.67
CA LEU A 206 5.09 -2.62 -2.85
C LEU A 206 5.55 -1.28 -3.42
N VAL A 207 6.62 -0.70 -2.88
CA VAL A 207 7.22 0.54 -3.42
C VAL A 207 7.62 0.34 -4.87
N GLU A 208 8.28 -0.78 -5.18
CA GLU A 208 8.63 -1.10 -6.55
C GLU A 208 7.39 -1.27 -7.44
N GLN A 209 6.40 -2.06 -7.04
CA GLN A 209 5.17 -2.26 -7.81
C GLN A 209 4.45 -0.94 -8.10
N ARG A 210 4.26 -0.08 -7.08
CA ARG A 210 3.58 1.22 -7.22
C ARG A 210 4.32 2.22 -8.10
N THR A 211 5.59 1.94 -8.41
CA THR A 211 6.44 2.79 -9.26
C THR A 211 6.79 2.12 -10.59
N ASP A 212 6.21 0.96 -10.90
CA ASP A 212 6.30 0.33 -12.23
C ASP A 212 5.35 1.00 -13.22
N GLU A 213 5.65 0.86 -14.52
CA GLU A 213 4.78 1.31 -15.62
C GLU A 213 3.42 0.59 -15.67
N VAL A 214 3.20 -0.48 -14.89
CA VAL A 214 1.88 -1.09 -14.69
C VAL A 214 0.97 -0.20 -13.82
N PHE A 215 1.55 0.54 -12.88
CA PHE A 215 0.82 1.38 -11.91
C PHE A 215 0.99 2.89 -12.16
N LYS A 216 2.03 3.28 -12.91
CA LYS A 216 2.19 4.64 -13.46
C LYS A 216 1.35 5.00 -14.70
N PRO A 217 0.60 4.12 -15.40
CA PRO A 217 0.01 4.47 -16.69
C PRO A 217 -1.30 5.25 -16.49
N SER A 218 -1.30 6.26 -15.61
CA SER A 218 -2.35 7.29 -15.57
C SER A 218 -2.36 8.15 -16.84
N ALA A 219 -1.25 8.13 -17.60
CA ALA A 219 -1.07 8.86 -18.85
C ALA A 219 -1.37 8.03 -20.11
N CYS A 220 -1.51 6.69 -20.02
CA CYS A 220 -1.81 5.85 -21.18
C CYS A 220 -2.51 4.55 -20.77
N PRO A 221 -3.39 3.96 -21.61
CA PRO A 221 -3.95 2.63 -21.35
C PRO A 221 -2.89 1.56 -21.05
N LEU A 222 -3.20 0.63 -20.14
CA LEU A 222 -2.26 -0.37 -19.65
C LEU A 222 -1.72 -1.31 -20.75
N ASP A 223 -2.56 -1.70 -21.70
CA ASP A 223 -2.20 -2.49 -22.87
C ASP A 223 -1.12 -1.81 -23.73
N ILE A 224 -1.23 -0.49 -23.90
CA ILE A 224 -0.23 0.34 -24.59
C ILE A 224 1.05 0.44 -23.77
N ALA A 225 0.94 0.71 -22.46
CA ALA A 225 2.10 0.80 -21.56
C ALA A 225 2.90 -0.49 -21.54
N LEU A 226 2.22 -1.64 -21.49
CA LEU A 226 2.82 -2.97 -21.42
C LEU A 226 3.20 -3.56 -22.78
N GLN A 227 2.74 -2.95 -23.88
CA GLN A 227 2.80 -3.54 -25.21
C GLN A 227 2.24 -4.99 -25.19
N PHE A 228 1.14 -5.17 -24.45
CA PHE A 228 0.58 -6.47 -24.15
C PHE A 228 -0.93 -6.45 -24.35
N ASP A 229 -1.40 -7.28 -25.29
CA ASP A 229 -2.83 -7.50 -25.53
C ASP A 229 -3.37 -8.51 -24.50
N GLY A 230 -3.86 -7.98 -23.38
CA GLY A 230 -4.45 -8.75 -22.29
C GLY A 230 -4.49 -8.00 -20.96
N SER A 231 -5.05 -8.65 -19.94
CA SER A 231 -5.12 -8.11 -18.58
C SER A 231 -3.76 -8.10 -17.88
N MET A 232 -3.60 -7.24 -16.86
CA MET A 232 -2.40 -7.22 -15.99
C MET A 232 -2.11 -8.60 -15.36
N TRP A 233 -3.17 -9.35 -15.10
CA TRP A 233 -3.10 -10.67 -14.52
C TRP A 233 -2.53 -11.69 -15.50
N GLU A 234 -2.95 -11.68 -16.76
CA GLU A 234 -2.38 -12.53 -17.83
C GLU A 234 -0.92 -12.16 -18.13
N PHE A 235 -0.60 -10.87 -18.06
CA PHE A 235 0.79 -10.41 -18.14
C PHE A 235 1.62 -11.00 -16.99
N SER A 236 1.10 -10.96 -15.77
CA SER A 236 1.78 -11.49 -14.57
C SER A 236 2.03 -13.00 -14.68
N GLU A 237 1.06 -13.78 -15.15
CA GLU A 237 1.21 -15.23 -15.37
C GLU A 237 2.32 -15.58 -16.37
N LYS A 238 2.48 -14.75 -17.42
CA LYS A 238 3.56 -14.91 -18.41
C LYS A 238 4.92 -14.44 -17.90
N ASN A 239 4.96 -13.76 -16.75
CA ASN A 239 6.18 -13.22 -16.13
C ASN A 239 6.27 -13.65 -14.65
N PRO A 240 6.68 -14.91 -14.34
CA PRO A 240 6.63 -15.46 -12.98
C PRO A 240 7.32 -14.61 -11.91
N GLY A 241 8.48 -14.01 -12.20
CA GLY A 241 9.15 -13.11 -11.26
C GLY A 241 8.36 -11.83 -10.95
N TYR A 242 7.59 -11.33 -11.92
CA TYR A 242 6.68 -10.22 -11.71
C TYR A 242 5.50 -10.65 -10.84
N LEU A 243 4.88 -11.80 -11.14
CA LEU A 243 3.80 -12.37 -10.31
C LEU A 243 4.24 -12.56 -8.86
N GLN A 244 5.45 -13.08 -8.63
CA GLN A 244 6.02 -13.22 -7.29
C GLN A 244 6.17 -11.88 -6.55
N ARG A 245 6.62 -10.82 -7.25
CA ARG A 245 6.70 -9.46 -6.70
C ARG A 245 5.32 -8.90 -6.35
N VAL A 246 4.32 -9.07 -7.24
CA VAL A 246 2.93 -8.68 -7.00
C VAL A 246 2.40 -9.34 -5.73
N GLN A 247 2.61 -10.65 -5.55
CA GLN A 247 2.19 -11.37 -4.35
C GLN A 247 2.85 -10.85 -3.06
N MET A 248 4.15 -10.52 -3.10
CA MET A 248 4.84 -9.91 -1.96
C MET A 248 4.30 -8.52 -1.63
N ALA A 249 4.02 -7.71 -2.66
CA ALA A 249 3.46 -6.38 -2.50
C ALA A 249 2.03 -6.40 -1.95
N MET A 250 1.19 -7.35 -2.37
CA MET A 250 -0.16 -7.58 -1.81
C MET A 250 -0.10 -7.97 -0.33
N GLY A 251 0.88 -8.80 0.05
CA GLY A 251 1.15 -9.12 1.46
C GLY A 251 1.55 -7.89 2.28
N ALA A 252 2.39 -7.02 1.71
CA ALA A 252 2.79 -5.77 2.35
C ALA A 252 1.62 -4.80 2.53
N TRP A 253 0.78 -4.64 1.49
CA TRP A 253 -0.43 -3.82 1.54
C TRP A 253 -1.39 -4.25 2.64
N THR A 254 -1.56 -5.57 2.78
CA THR A 254 -2.35 -6.21 3.85
C THR A 254 -1.77 -5.87 5.23
N ASN A 255 -0.44 -5.91 5.41
CA ASN A 255 0.19 -5.55 6.67
C ASN A 255 0.04 -4.05 7.04
N LEU A 256 0.03 -3.16 6.05
CA LEU A 256 -0.16 -1.71 6.26
C LEU A 256 -1.58 -1.33 6.70
N HIS A 257 -2.56 -2.19 6.41
CA HIS A 257 -3.96 -1.96 6.75
C HIS A 257 -4.49 -3.10 7.64
N PRO A 258 -4.02 -3.21 8.90
CA PRO A 258 -4.25 -4.41 9.71
C PRO A 258 -5.74 -4.72 9.93
N HIS A 259 -6.14 -5.88 9.39
CA HIS A 259 -7.49 -6.46 9.23
C HIS A 259 -8.26 -6.83 10.50
N GLN A 260 -7.89 -6.29 11.66
CA GLN A 260 -8.58 -6.66 12.91
C GLN A 260 -10.07 -6.26 12.89
N ALA A 261 -10.44 -5.25 12.09
CA ALA A 261 -11.82 -4.79 11.92
C ALA A 261 -12.67 -5.69 11.01
N ASP A 262 -12.11 -6.23 9.91
CA ASP A 262 -12.88 -6.88 8.82
C ASP A 262 -13.58 -8.18 9.24
N LEU A 263 -13.04 -8.86 10.24
CA LEU A 263 -13.54 -10.12 10.80
C LEU A 263 -14.19 -9.96 12.19
N LYS A 264 -14.23 -8.74 12.74
CA LYS A 264 -14.81 -8.48 14.07
C LYS A 264 -16.33 -8.71 14.04
N GLY A 265 -16.84 -9.51 14.98
CA GLY A 265 -18.28 -9.82 15.09
C GLY A 265 -18.81 -10.83 14.07
N LYS A 266 -17.94 -11.47 13.27
CA LYS A 266 -18.33 -12.55 12.36
C LYS A 266 -18.10 -13.91 13.04
N ASP A 267 -19.15 -14.47 13.62
CA ASP A 267 -19.11 -15.84 14.14
C ASP A 267 -19.17 -16.84 12.98
N PHE A 268 -18.09 -17.58 12.79
CA PHE A 268 -18.07 -18.71 11.87
C PHE A 268 -18.49 -19.98 12.61
N SER A 269 -19.59 -20.60 12.18
CA SER A 269 -20.03 -21.87 12.76
C SER A 269 -18.99 -22.98 12.48
N PRO A 270 -18.66 -23.84 13.45
CA PRO A 270 -17.78 -24.98 13.22
C PRO A 270 -18.24 -25.85 12.03
N GLY A 271 -17.31 -26.29 11.19
CA GLY A 271 -17.58 -27.10 10.00
C GLY A 271 -18.12 -26.32 8.79
N SER A 272 -18.20 -24.99 8.87
CA SER A 272 -18.52 -24.13 7.73
C SER A 272 -17.36 -24.06 6.73
N VAL A 273 -17.67 -23.85 5.44
CA VAL A 273 -16.69 -23.57 4.39
C VAL A 273 -16.70 -22.08 4.08
N VAL A 274 -15.52 -21.45 4.11
CA VAL A 274 -15.26 -20.10 3.62
C VAL A 274 -14.44 -20.23 2.35
N VAL A 275 -14.86 -19.57 1.27
CA VAL A 275 -14.08 -19.47 0.04
C VAL A 275 -13.57 -18.04 -0.08
N ASP A 276 -12.25 -17.88 -0.02
CA ASP A 276 -11.51 -16.64 -0.30
C ASP A 276 -11.28 -16.57 -1.81
N VAL A 277 -12.10 -15.77 -2.48
CA VAL A 277 -12.18 -15.69 -3.95
C VAL A 277 -11.18 -14.64 -4.42
N GLY A 278 -10.19 -15.05 -5.22
CA GLY A 278 -9.06 -14.21 -5.60
C GLY A 278 -8.07 -14.00 -4.45
N GLY A 279 -7.89 -15.00 -3.59
CA GLY A 279 -7.11 -14.87 -2.35
C GLY A 279 -5.60 -14.64 -2.55
N GLY A 280 -5.11 -14.71 -3.79
CA GLY A 280 -3.75 -14.35 -4.16
C GLY A 280 -2.71 -15.26 -3.51
N ASN A 281 -1.98 -14.72 -2.54
CA ASN A 281 -0.99 -15.47 -1.76
C ASN A 281 -1.57 -16.18 -0.53
N GLY A 282 -2.88 -16.06 -0.29
CA GLY A 282 -3.61 -16.71 0.81
C GLY A 282 -3.40 -16.09 2.18
N SER A 283 -2.87 -14.87 2.25
CA SER A 283 -2.64 -14.14 3.51
C SER A 283 -3.92 -13.95 4.31
N GLU A 284 -5.02 -13.56 3.67
CA GLU A 284 -6.30 -13.33 4.34
C GLU A 284 -6.96 -14.66 4.78
N GLY A 285 -7.02 -15.64 3.86
CA GLY A 285 -7.47 -16.98 4.21
C GLY A 285 -6.71 -17.61 5.39
N PHE A 286 -5.42 -17.29 5.55
CA PHE A 286 -4.63 -17.72 6.71
C PHE A 286 -5.09 -17.06 8.02
N GLU A 287 -5.31 -15.74 8.04
CA GLU A 287 -5.79 -15.03 9.23
C GLU A 287 -7.21 -15.48 9.63
N ILE A 288 -8.09 -15.75 8.65
CA ILE A 288 -9.41 -16.36 8.89
C ILE A 288 -9.25 -17.72 9.56
N ALA A 289 -8.39 -18.59 9.02
CA ALA A 289 -8.18 -19.94 9.57
C ALA A 289 -7.60 -19.91 10.99
N LYS A 290 -6.68 -18.98 11.29
CA LYS A 290 -6.11 -18.78 12.62
C LYS A 290 -7.16 -18.33 13.64
N ARG A 291 -8.06 -17.42 13.24
CA ARG A 291 -9.13 -16.91 14.11
C ARG A 291 -10.28 -17.90 14.31
N ALA A 292 -10.55 -18.74 13.31
CA ALA A 292 -11.60 -19.73 13.35
C ALA A 292 -11.08 -21.14 12.96
N PRO A 293 -10.32 -21.83 13.83
CA PRO A 293 -9.65 -23.10 13.49
C PRO A 293 -10.59 -24.25 13.10
N LYS A 294 -11.89 -24.12 13.38
CA LYS A 294 -12.92 -25.13 13.04
C LYS A 294 -13.60 -24.86 11.70
N VAL A 295 -13.16 -23.84 10.97
CA VAL A 295 -13.69 -23.46 9.64
C VAL A 295 -12.81 -24.06 8.56
N LYS A 296 -13.45 -24.53 7.50
CA LYS A 296 -12.73 -24.93 6.29
C LYS A 296 -12.48 -23.69 5.41
N VAL A 297 -11.26 -23.16 5.29
CA VAL A 297 -10.95 -22.02 4.41
C VAL A 297 -10.33 -22.46 3.09
N ILE A 298 -11.00 -22.22 1.98
CA ILE A 298 -10.52 -22.50 0.63
C ILE A 298 -10.08 -21.19 0.01
N ASP A 299 -8.81 -21.09 -0.32
CA ASP A 299 -8.24 -19.98 -1.08
C ASP A 299 -8.26 -20.36 -2.56
N GLN A 300 -9.02 -19.58 -3.31
CA GLN A 300 -9.29 -19.79 -4.72
C GLN A 300 -8.65 -18.70 -5.55
N ASP A 301 -7.77 -19.08 -6.47
CA ASP A 301 -7.14 -18.13 -7.38
C ASP A 301 -6.86 -18.78 -8.75
N ARG A 302 -6.20 -18.03 -9.63
CA ARG A 302 -5.67 -18.52 -10.89
C ARG A 302 -4.59 -19.58 -10.61
N GLU A 303 -4.43 -20.51 -11.54
CA GLU A 303 -3.56 -21.68 -11.37
C GLU A 303 -2.10 -21.28 -11.10
N GLN A 304 -1.58 -20.35 -11.88
CA GLN A 304 -0.20 -19.86 -11.76
C GLN A 304 0.03 -19.14 -10.43
N THR A 305 -0.95 -18.38 -9.92
CA THR A 305 -0.88 -17.75 -8.60
C THR A 305 -0.77 -18.81 -7.51
N SER A 306 -1.66 -19.81 -7.55
CA SER A 306 -1.72 -20.91 -6.58
C SER A 306 -0.46 -21.79 -6.60
N GLN A 307 0.18 -21.96 -7.76
CA GLN A 307 1.40 -22.76 -7.91
C GLN A 307 2.64 -22.03 -7.38
N ASN A 308 2.72 -20.71 -7.52
CA ASN A 308 3.90 -19.90 -7.26
C ASN A 308 3.74 -18.98 -6.03
N VAL A 309 3.12 -19.50 -4.95
CA VAL A 309 2.93 -18.73 -3.71
C VAL A 309 4.28 -18.36 -3.08
N THR A 310 4.55 -17.06 -2.92
CA THR A 310 5.84 -16.54 -2.43
C THR A 310 5.95 -16.37 -0.91
N MET A 311 4.84 -16.49 -0.18
CA MET A 311 4.84 -16.25 1.26
C MET A 311 5.41 -17.46 2.04
N PRO A 312 6.42 -17.27 2.91
CA PRO A 312 7.08 -18.35 3.66
C PRO A 312 6.18 -19.11 4.66
N THR A 313 5.05 -18.54 5.05
CA THR A 313 4.27 -18.98 6.22
C THR A 313 3.38 -20.20 5.99
N ARG A 314 3.33 -20.76 4.76
CA ARG A 314 2.65 -22.03 4.51
C ARG A 314 3.55 -23.01 3.78
N THR A 315 3.91 -24.09 4.44
CA THR A 315 4.47 -25.26 3.75
C THR A 315 3.45 -25.82 2.77
N ARG A 316 3.96 -26.47 1.73
CA ARG A 316 3.15 -27.04 0.64
C ARG A 316 2.14 -28.11 1.06
N THR A 317 2.20 -28.52 2.31
CA THR A 317 1.74 -29.81 2.81
C THR A 317 0.63 -29.70 3.86
N GLU A 318 0.34 -28.50 4.39
CA GLU A 318 -0.89 -28.26 5.16
C GLU A 318 -2.13 -28.10 4.24
N ARG A 319 -1.96 -28.38 2.95
CA ARG A 319 -2.54 -27.71 1.79
C ARG A 319 -3.80 -28.42 1.23
N GLY A 320 -4.77 -28.69 2.10
CA GLY A 320 -6.14 -29.08 1.69
C GLY A 320 -7.03 -27.89 1.32
N TRP A 321 -6.41 -26.74 1.02
CA TRP A 321 -7.01 -25.41 1.14
C TRP A 321 -6.82 -24.52 -0.09
N LEU A 322 -6.05 -24.95 -1.09
CA LEU A 322 -5.81 -24.15 -2.31
C LEU A 322 -6.50 -24.81 -3.49
N GLU A 323 -7.39 -24.08 -4.14
CA GLU A 323 -8.11 -24.55 -5.32
C GLU A 323 -7.89 -23.57 -6.47
N SER A 324 -7.29 -24.06 -7.55
CA SER A 324 -7.05 -23.25 -8.74
C SER A 324 -8.25 -23.24 -9.66
N GLY A 325 -8.57 -22.08 -10.24
CA GLY A 325 -9.48 -21.96 -11.37
C GLY A 325 -10.50 -20.83 -11.22
N ARG A 326 -11.09 -20.44 -12.36
CA ARG A 326 -12.08 -19.34 -12.42
C ARG A 326 -13.50 -19.76 -12.03
N ASN A 327 -13.79 -21.05 -12.05
CA ASN A 327 -15.12 -21.58 -11.74
C ASN A 327 -15.16 -22.10 -10.30
N GLN A 328 -16.34 -22.04 -9.69
CA GLN A 328 -16.57 -22.68 -8.39
C GLN A 328 -16.54 -24.20 -8.57
N PRO A 329 -15.72 -24.94 -7.80
CA PRO A 329 -15.66 -26.39 -7.91
C PRO A 329 -16.98 -27.03 -7.48
N SER A 330 -17.51 -27.91 -8.30
CA SER A 330 -18.83 -28.55 -8.10
C SER A 330 -18.94 -29.32 -6.78
N HIS A 331 -17.83 -29.80 -6.22
CA HIS A 331 -17.82 -30.51 -4.94
C HIS A 331 -18.04 -29.60 -3.71
N LEU A 332 -17.94 -28.27 -3.88
CA LEU A 332 -18.23 -27.27 -2.83
C LEU A 332 -19.69 -26.82 -2.81
N GLU A 333 -20.45 -27.11 -3.87
CA GLU A 333 -21.85 -26.75 -4.00
C GLU A 333 -22.62 -27.12 -2.72
N LYS A 334 -23.36 -26.16 -2.18
CA LYS A 334 -24.21 -26.29 -0.97
C LYS A 334 -23.47 -26.41 0.38
N ARG A 335 -22.13 -26.32 0.42
CA ARG A 335 -21.34 -26.30 1.68
C ARG A 335 -20.73 -24.94 2.01
N VAL A 336 -20.61 -24.06 1.01
CA VAL A 336 -20.06 -22.71 1.18
C VAL A 336 -20.99 -21.87 2.05
N ARG A 337 -20.48 -21.36 3.16
CA ARG A 337 -21.20 -20.45 4.07
C ARG A 337 -20.80 -19.01 3.88
N VAL A 338 -19.58 -18.76 3.41
CA VAL A 338 -19.10 -17.42 3.09
C VAL A 338 -18.34 -17.45 1.78
N PHE A 339 -18.71 -16.58 0.85
CA PHE A 339 -17.81 -16.11 -0.21
C PHE A 339 -17.20 -14.80 0.27
N PHE A 340 -15.89 -14.75 0.31
CA PHE A 340 -15.12 -13.61 0.75
C PHE A 340 -14.33 -13.07 -0.44
N LEU A 341 -14.57 -11.81 -0.80
CA LEU A 341 -13.85 -11.11 -1.86
C LEU A 341 -13.20 -9.89 -1.22
N ARG A 342 -11.88 -9.81 -1.28
CA ARG A 342 -11.14 -8.66 -0.75
C ARG A 342 -10.26 -8.05 -1.82
N LEU A 343 -10.48 -6.77 -2.11
CA LEU A 343 -9.75 -6.04 -3.16
C LEU A 343 -9.78 -6.80 -4.49
N ILE A 344 -11.00 -7.21 -4.88
CA ILE A 344 -11.24 -7.96 -6.12
C ILE A 344 -12.15 -7.15 -7.02
N THR A 345 -13.25 -6.63 -6.47
CA THR A 345 -14.27 -5.99 -7.31
C THR A 345 -13.77 -4.69 -7.96
N HIS A 346 -12.73 -4.07 -7.41
CA HIS A 346 -12.08 -2.89 -7.98
C HIS A 346 -11.24 -3.14 -9.25
N ASP A 347 -10.84 -4.38 -9.52
CA ASP A 347 -9.99 -4.71 -10.69
C ASP A 347 -10.80 -4.88 -11.98
N TRP A 348 -12.12 -5.05 -11.82
CA TRP A 348 -13.01 -5.49 -12.90
C TRP A 348 -14.01 -4.39 -13.23
N PRO A 349 -14.22 -4.09 -14.53
CA PRO A 349 -15.34 -3.27 -14.93
C PRO A 349 -16.67 -3.91 -14.51
N THR A 350 -17.73 -3.10 -14.45
CA THR A 350 -19.04 -3.52 -13.92
C THR A 350 -19.56 -4.82 -14.52
N LYS A 351 -19.37 -5.03 -15.83
CA LYS A 351 -19.88 -6.22 -16.52
C LYS A 351 -19.20 -7.50 -16.02
N GLU A 352 -17.87 -7.48 -15.91
CA GLU A 352 -17.04 -8.57 -15.43
C GLU A 352 -17.25 -8.79 -13.93
N GLY A 353 -17.34 -7.71 -13.13
CA GLY A 353 -17.69 -7.79 -11.71
C GLY A 353 -19.05 -8.45 -11.47
N VAL A 354 -20.08 -8.06 -12.23
CA VAL A 354 -21.40 -8.71 -12.19
C VAL A 354 -21.31 -10.18 -12.60
N GLN A 355 -20.48 -10.52 -13.58
CA GLN A 355 -20.28 -11.91 -13.99
C GLN A 355 -19.68 -12.75 -12.86
N ILE A 356 -18.66 -12.24 -12.15
CA ILE A 356 -18.08 -12.89 -10.96
C ILE A 356 -19.18 -13.14 -9.92
N LEU A 357 -19.94 -12.09 -9.56
CA LEU A 357 -21.00 -12.19 -8.56
C LEU A 357 -22.12 -13.17 -8.95
N ARG A 358 -22.46 -13.26 -10.25
CA ARG A 358 -23.44 -14.24 -10.77
C ARG A 358 -22.92 -15.68 -10.61
N THR A 359 -21.67 -15.94 -10.98
CA THR A 359 -21.06 -17.26 -10.80
C THR A 359 -21.03 -17.68 -9.32
N LEU A 360 -20.72 -16.75 -8.41
CA LEU A 360 -20.80 -17.02 -6.97
C LEU A 360 -22.24 -17.26 -6.50
N ARG A 361 -23.20 -16.52 -7.04
CA ARG A 361 -24.62 -16.68 -6.72
C ARG A 361 -25.16 -18.05 -7.16
N GLU A 362 -24.71 -18.56 -8.31
CA GLU A 362 -25.09 -19.90 -8.80
C GLU A 362 -24.57 -21.03 -7.89
N ALA A 363 -23.37 -20.86 -7.33
CA ALA A 363 -22.78 -21.80 -6.37
C ALA A 363 -23.29 -21.60 -4.93
N ALA A 364 -23.97 -20.49 -4.65
CA ALA A 364 -24.44 -20.13 -3.32
C ALA A 364 -25.60 -21.02 -2.85
N SER A 365 -25.68 -21.18 -1.54
CA SER A 365 -26.81 -21.76 -0.82
C SER A 365 -27.29 -20.71 0.21
N PRO A 366 -27.73 -20.99 1.45
CA PRO A 366 -27.77 -19.94 2.48
C PRO A 366 -26.33 -19.53 2.87
N THR A 367 -25.69 -18.81 1.95
CA THR A 367 -24.30 -18.36 1.92
C THR A 367 -24.29 -16.84 2.06
N ARG A 368 -23.38 -16.31 2.88
CA ARG A 368 -23.13 -14.87 2.99
C ARG A 368 -22.08 -14.45 1.98
N LEU A 369 -22.29 -13.31 1.32
CA LEU A 369 -21.27 -12.65 0.52
C LEU A 369 -20.64 -11.56 1.38
N VAL A 370 -19.32 -11.54 1.45
CA VAL A 370 -18.54 -10.50 2.13
C VAL A 370 -17.64 -9.89 1.08
N ILE A 371 -17.83 -8.59 0.83
CA ILE A 371 -16.96 -7.79 -0.03
C ILE A 371 -16.22 -6.81 0.88
N VAL A 372 -14.89 -6.83 0.80
CA VAL A 372 -14.00 -5.87 1.46
C VAL A 372 -13.27 -5.13 0.36
N ASP A 373 -13.71 -3.91 0.09
CA ASP A 373 -13.13 -3.08 -0.97
C ASP A 373 -13.07 -1.61 -0.52
N GLN A 374 -12.34 -0.80 -1.27
CA GLN A 374 -12.24 0.62 -0.96
C GLN A 374 -13.54 1.34 -1.34
N ILE A 375 -14.18 1.97 -0.34
CA ILE A 375 -15.32 2.85 -0.57
C ILE A 375 -14.77 4.25 -0.77
N VAL A 376 -14.85 4.77 -1.99
CA VAL A 376 -14.35 6.10 -2.34
C VAL A 376 -15.33 7.16 -1.82
N PRO A 377 -14.96 7.99 -0.83
CA PRO A 377 -15.84 9.04 -0.33
C PRO A 377 -16.01 10.16 -1.36
N TYR A 378 -17.02 10.99 -1.18
CA TYR A 378 -17.15 12.22 -1.96
C TYR A 378 -16.32 13.34 -1.33
N ALA A 379 -15.62 14.13 -2.15
CA ALA A 379 -14.95 15.35 -1.68
C ALA A 379 -15.94 16.47 -1.28
N CYS A 380 -17.23 16.29 -1.61
CA CYS A 380 -18.35 17.14 -1.24
C CYS A 380 -19.36 16.38 -0.38
N SER A 381 -20.45 17.05 0.05
CA SER A 381 -21.53 16.41 0.80
C SER A 381 -22.03 15.15 0.10
N SER A 382 -22.02 14.04 0.84
CA SER A 382 -22.52 12.76 0.34
C SER A 382 -24.01 12.86 0.01
N PRO A 383 -24.50 12.21 -1.06
CA PRO A 383 -25.92 12.08 -1.32
C PRO A 383 -26.66 11.46 -0.13
N GLY A 384 -27.79 12.02 0.28
CA GLY A 384 -28.56 11.54 1.44
C GLY A 384 -28.93 10.06 1.36
N ALA A 385 -29.18 9.54 0.15
CA ALA A 385 -29.51 8.13 -0.09
C ALA A 385 -28.42 7.14 0.35
N LEU A 386 -27.15 7.56 0.45
CA LEU A 386 -26.09 6.69 0.97
C LEU A 386 -26.22 6.45 2.48
N GLY A 387 -26.80 7.41 3.21
CA GLY A 387 -27.11 7.27 4.64
C GLY A 387 -28.30 6.36 4.91
N GLU A 388 -29.09 6.02 3.90
CA GLU A 388 -30.22 5.08 4.01
C GLU A 388 -29.77 3.61 3.90
N ILE A 389 -28.51 3.36 3.50
CA ILE A 389 -27.95 2.02 3.44
C ILE A 389 -27.74 1.52 4.88
N GLU A 390 -28.38 0.40 5.22
CA GLU A 390 -28.24 -0.21 6.55
C GLU A 390 -26.77 -0.49 6.89
N GLY A 391 -26.33 0.03 8.03
CA GLY A 391 -24.95 -0.11 8.51
C GLY A 391 -23.91 0.79 7.83
N ALA A 392 -24.33 1.68 6.93
CA ALA A 392 -23.41 2.66 6.33
C ALA A 392 -22.87 3.64 7.38
N THR A 393 -21.56 3.86 7.35
CA THR A 393 -20.89 4.91 8.13
C THR A 393 -20.36 5.94 7.15
N LEU A 394 -20.96 7.13 7.16
CA LEU A 394 -20.51 8.24 6.32
C LEU A 394 -19.44 9.04 7.05
N ILE A 395 -18.47 9.54 6.29
CA ILE A 395 -17.48 10.46 6.81
C ILE A 395 -18.13 11.84 6.95
N GLU A 396 -18.12 12.38 8.17
CA GLU A 396 -18.57 13.74 8.46
C GLU A 396 -17.35 14.61 8.80
N ALA A 397 -16.98 15.51 7.90
CA ALA A 397 -15.91 16.48 8.13
C ALA A 397 -16.50 17.87 8.45
N PRO A 398 -16.02 18.56 9.51
CA PRO A 398 -16.45 19.91 9.78
C PRO A 398 -15.86 20.89 8.77
N SER A 399 -16.65 21.89 8.35
CA SER A 399 -16.13 23.03 7.57
C SER A 399 -14.96 23.70 8.32
N PRO A 400 -13.87 24.10 7.66
CA PRO A 400 -13.66 24.16 6.20
C PRO A 400 -12.97 22.92 5.59
N ILE A 401 -12.85 21.82 6.34
CA ILE A 401 -12.20 20.59 5.87
C ILE A 401 -13.04 19.94 4.76
N LEU A 402 -12.39 19.39 3.74
CA LEU A 402 -13.08 18.64 2.68
C LEU A 402 -13.90 17.48 3.27
N ALA A 403 -15.06 17.18 2.68
CA ALA A 403 -15.95 16.12 3.19
C ALA A 403 -15.32 14.73 3.20
N ASN A 404 -14.35 14.49 2.29
CA ASN A 404 -13.55 13.27 2.28
C ASN A 404 -12.33 13.33 3.20
N LEU A 405 -12.08 14.40 3.96
CA LEU A 405 -10.86 14.61 4.75
C LEU A 405 -9.57 14.86 3.93
N GLY A 406 -9.68 15.12 2.63
CA GLY A 406 -8.55 15.50 1.77
C GLY A 406 -7.47 14.42 1.67
N GLU A 407 -6.20 14.80 1.85
CA GLU A 407 -5.05 13.88 1.69
C GLU A 407 -5.11 12.68 2.66
N ALA A 408 -5.79 12.82 3.81
CA ALA A 408 -5.93 11.76 4.81
C ALA A 408 -6.67 10.51 4.29
N THR A 409 -7.53 10.65 3.27
CA THR A 409 -8.24 9.53 2.63
C THR A 409 -7.84 9.36 1.16
N SER A 410 -6.79 10.05 0.71
CA SER A 410 -6.33 9.99 -0.69
C SER A 410 -6.03 8.55 -1.15
N GLY A 411 -5.63 7.67 -0.24
CA GLY A 411 -5.40 6.24 -0.54
C GLY A 411 -6.64 5.48 -1.04
N ALA A 412 -7.86 5.99 -0.87
CA ALA A 412 -9.06 5.40 -1.46
C ALA A 412 -9.23 5.78 -2.95
N TYR A 413 -8.50 6.79 -3.44
CA TYR A 413 -8.58 7.27 -4.82
C TYR A 413 -7.43 6.77 -5.70
N ASN A 414 -6.43 6.11 -5.11
CA ASN A 414 -5.18 5.65 -5.73
C ASN A 414 -5.00 4.14 -5.54
#